data_AF-A0A2M7NX93-F1
#
_entry.id   AF-A0A2M7NX93-F1
#
_cell.length_a   1.000
_cell.length_b   1.000
_cell.length_c   1.000
_cell.angle_alpha   90.00
_cell.angle_beta   90.00
_cell.angle_gamma   90.00
#
_symmetry.space_group_name_H-M   'P 1'
#
loop_
_entity.id
_entity.type
_entity.pdbx_description
1 polymer ?
#
loop_
_entity_poly.entity_id
_entity_poly.type
_entity_poly.pdbx_seq_one_letter_code
_entity_poly.pdbx_strand_id
1 'polypeptide(L)'
;MVKHKGALAATLAALFIFIYNLSPTVYVGDSGELIAAASTLGVAHPPGYSVFVIVSSALSKIFPAGNPAYRMNFINALFVVFSIVLMSRFAAAPLLVYFMLS
;
A
#
# COMPACT_ATOMS: atom_id res chain seq x y z
N MET A 1 -11.86 -9.19 -24.00
CA MET A 1 -12.33 -9.75 -22.72
C MET A 1 -11.24 -10.45 -21.89
N VAL A 2 -10.26 -11.13 -22.49
CA VAL A 2 -9.23 -11.93 -21.77
C VAL A 2 -8.20 -11.09 -21.00
N LYS A 3 -7.76 -9.94 -21.53
CA LYS A 3 -6.78 -9.04 -20.86
C LYS A 3 -7.20 -8.57 -19.46
N HIS A 4 -8.49 -8.30 -19.25
CA HIS A 4 -8.99 -7.82 -17.96
C HIS A 4 -9.03 -8.93 -16.89
N LYS A 5 -9.35 -10.16 -17.30
CA LYS A 5 -9.37 -11.33 -16.40
C LYS A 5 -7.96 -11.67 -15.91
N GLY A 6 -6.96 -11.60 -16.79
CA GLY A 6 -5.55 -11.81 -16.42
C GLY A 6 -5.03 -10.75 -15.45
N ALA A 7 -5.36 -9.47 -15.67
CA ALA A 7 -4.99 -8.39 -14.75
C ALA A 7 -5.61 -8.56 -13.37
N LEU A 8 -6.90 -8.90 -13.29
CA LEU A 8 -7.58 -9.15 -12.02
C LEU A 8 -6.94 -10.32 -11.26
N ALA A 9 -6.66 -11.44 -11.96
CA ALA A 9 -6.01 -12.59 -11.35
C ALA A 9 -4.62 -12.23 -10.78
N ALA A 10 -3.83 -11.44 -11.52
CA ALA A 10 -2.54 -10.97 -11.05
C ALA A 10 -2.65 -10.04 -9.83
N THR A 11 -3.62 -9.12 -9.81
CA THR A 11 -3.88 -8.26 -8.64
C THR A 11 -4.25 -9.08 -7.41
N LEU A 12 -5.15 -10.06 -7.56
CA LEU A 12 -5.58 -10.91 -6.46
C LEU A 12 -4.43 -11.80 -5.95
N ALA A 13 -3.62 -12.35 -6.86
CA ALA A 13 -2.44 -13.12 -6.48
C ALA A 13 -1.42 -12.27 -5.72
N ALA A 14 -1.14 -11.05 -6.18
CA ALA A 14 -0.25 -10.12 -5.48
C ALA A 14 -0.80 -9.80 -4.08
N LEU A 15 -2.10 -9.49 -3.97
CA LEU A 15 -2.74 -9.21 -2.69
C LEU A 15 -2.64 -10.40 -1.73
N PHE A 16 -2.90 -11.61 -2.21
CA PHE A 16 -2.75 -12.82 -1.40
C PHE A 16 -1.32 -13.00 -0.91
N ILE A 17 -0.31 -12.84 -1.78
CA ILE A 17 1.10 -12.98 -1.41
C ILE A 17 1.48 -11.97 -0.32
N PHE A 18 1.10 -10.70 -0.47
CA PHE A 18 1.42 -9.68 0.54
C PHE A 18 0.68 -9.92 1.85
N ILE A 19 -0.59 -10.32 1.82
CA ILE A 19 -1.35 -10.64 3.04
C ILE A 19 -0.77 -11.87 3.75
N TYR A 20 -0.43 -12.93 3.02
CA TYR A 20 0.11 -14.16 3.59
C TYR A 20 1.46 -13.93 4.27
N ASN A 21 2.26 -12.99 3.78
CA ASN A 21 3.57 -12.62 4.33
C ASN A 21 3.51 -11.38 5.25
N LEU A 22 2.32 -11.01 5.74
CA LEU A 22 2.19 -9.90 6.68
C LEU A 22 2.99 -10.18 7.95
N SER A 23 3.77 -9.19 8.38
CA SER A 23 4.32 -9.21 9.74
C SER A 23 3.16 -9.12 10.74
N PRO A 24 3.07 -10.03 11.73
CA PRO A 24 2.00 -10.01 12.73
C PRO A 24 2.15 -8.87 13.75
N THR A 25 3.33 -8.24 13.78
CA THR A 25 3.72 -7.20 14.74
C THR A 25 4.60 -6.13 14.08
N VAL A 26 5.12 -5.20 14.89
CA VAL A 26 6.11 -4.21 14.48
C VAL A 26 7.33 -4.92 13.89
N TYR A 27 7.77 -4.48 12.71
CA TYR A 27 8.93 -5.03 12.03
C TYR A 27 10.16 -4.15 12.25
N VAL A 28 11.22 -4.33 11.47
CA VAL A 28 12.45 -3.52 11.60
C VAL A 28 12.31 -2.12 10.99
N GLY A 29 13.32 -1.28 11.22
CA GLY A 29 13.41 0.08 10.68
C GLY A 29 12.31 0.99 11.24
N ASP A 30 11.78 1.84 10.36
CA ASP A 30 10.83 2.90 10.71
C ASP A 30 9.41 2.41 11.02
N SER A 31 9.15 1.10 10.95
CA SER A 31 7.80 0.57 11.06
C SER A 31 7.15 0.88 12.42
N GLY A 32 7.89 0.77 13.52
CA GLY A 32 7.37 1.07 14.85
C GLY A 32 6.97 2.53 15.01
N GLU A 33 7.80 3.44 14.50
CA GLU A 33 7.55 4.87 14.52
C GLU A 33 6.35 5.25 13.66
N LEU A 34 6.29 4.75 12.41
CA LEU A 34 5.18 5.02 11.49
C LEU A 34 3.86 4.44 11.99
N ILE A 35 3.88 3.24 12.59
CA ILE A 35 2.69 2.63 13.22
C ILE A 35 2.24 3.47 14.41
N ALA A 36 3.16 3.91 15.27
CA ALA A 36 2.85 4.73 16.42
C ALA A 36 2.25 6.08 15.97
N ALA A 37 2.89 6.77 15.03
CA ALA A 37 2.42 8.04 14.48
C ALA A 37 1.03 7.90 13.85
N ALA A 38 0.78 6.87 13.03
CA ALA A 38 -0.54 6.61 12.46
C ALA A 38 -1.61 6.25 13.52
N SER A 39 -1.22 5.53 14.58
CA SER A 39 -2.13 5.14 15.66
C SER A 39 -2.54 6.30 16.57
N THR A 40 -1.66 7.29 16.74
CA THR A 40 -1.88 8.45 17.62
C THR A 40 -2.15 9.76 16.87
N LEU A 41 -2.13 9.76 15.54
CA LEU A 41 -2.07 10.97 14.70
C LEU A 41 -0.89 11.88 15.07
N GLY A 42 0.23 11.27 15.47
CA GLY A 42 1.49 11.95 15.76
C GLY A 42 2.28 12.29 14.50
N VAL A 43 3.48 12.84 14.70
CA VAL A 43 4.42 13.20 13.63
C VAL A 43 5.61 12.25 13.70
N ALA A 44 5.87 11.55 12.61
CA ALA A 44 7.07 10.71 12.47
C ALA A 44 8.32 11.58 12.18
N HIS A 45 9.49 10.96 12.16
CA HIS A 45 10.73 11.60 11.73
C HIS A 45 10.58 12.28 10.36
N PRO A 46 11.37 13.33 10.07
CA PRO A 46 11.30 14.05 8.80
C PRO A 46 11.33 13.09 7.59
N PRO A 47 10.39 13.22 6.62
CA PRO A 47 9.51 14.37 6.38
C PRO A 47 8.17 14.38 7.15
N GLY A 48 7.96 13.48 8.11
CA GLY A 48 6.76 13.42 8.95
C GLY A 48 5.61 12.58 8.39
N TYR A 49 5.68 12.16 7.12
CA TYR A 49 4.76 11.20 6.49
C TYR A 49 3.27 11.53 6.69
N SER A 50 2.91 12.82 6.67
CA SER A 50 1.58 13.32 7.06
C SER A 50 0.41 12.67 6.33
N VAL A 51 0.51 12.51 5.00
CA VAL A 51 -0.52 11.83 4.20
C VAL A 51 -0.66 10.36 4.61
N PHE A 52 0.45 9.66 4.80
CA PHE A 52 0.44 8.26 5.24
C PHE A 52 -0.18 8.13 6.64
N VAL A 53 0.18 9.01 7.58
CA VAL A 53 -0.35 9.02 8.95
C VAL A 53 -1.86 9.19 8.94
N ILE A 54 -2.37 10.22 8.26
CA ILE A 54 -3.81 10.55 8.26
C ILE A 54 -4.61 9.43 7.59
N VAL A 55 -4.19 8.99 6.40
CA VAL A 55 -4.92 7.97 5.64
C VAL A 55 -4.89 6.62 6.36
N SER A 56 -3.72 6.19 6.84
CA SER A 56 -3.60 4.90 7.54
C SER A 56 -4.34 4.91 8.88
N SER A 57 -4.36 6.04 9.59
CA SER A 57 -5.18 6.21 10.80
C SER A 57 -6.67 6.03 10.47
N ALA A 58 -7.18 6.68 9.42
CA ALA A 58 -8.57 6.55 9.00
C ALA A 58 -8.92 5.12 8.57
N LEU A 59 -8.08 4.49 7.74
CA LEU A 59 -8.29 3.11 7.28
C LEU A 59 -8.23 2.09 8.42
N SER A 60 -7.38 2.31 9.43
CA SER A 60 -7.27 1.42 10.59
C SER A 60 -8.52 1.38 11.46
N LYS A 61 -9.36 2.42 11.38
CA LYS A 61 -10.68 2.47 12.05
C LYS A 61 -11.74 1.71 11.27
N ILE A 62 -11.61 1.61 9.95
CA ILE A 62 -12.53 0.86 9.07
C ILE A 62 -12.25 -0.66 9.18
N PHE A 63 -10.98 -1.05 9.36
CA PHE A 63 -10.57 -2.44 9.55
C PHE A 63 -9.96 -2.66 10.95
N PRO A 64 -10.78 -2.84 12.01
CA PRO A 64 -10.31 -2.96 13.38
C PRO A 64 -9.87 -4.38 13.77
N ALA A 65 -9.36 -5.19 12.83
CA ALA A 65 -8.95 -6.56 13.12
C ALA A 65 -7.50 -6.65 13.63
N GLY A 66 -7.25 -7.51 14.63
CA GLY A 66 -5.92 -7.70 15.20
C GLY A 66 -5.39 -6.49 15.98
N ASN A 67 -4.09 -6.50 16.23
CA ASN A 67 -3.38 -5.42 16.94
C ASN A 67 -3.08 -4.23 16.00
N PRO A 68 -2.73 -3.03 16.52
CA PRO A 68 -2.45 -1.86 15.69
C PRO A 68 -1.39 -2.08 14.62
N ALA A 69 -0.32 -2.82 14.93
CA ALA A 69 0.74 -3.10 13.96
C ALA A 69 0.23 -3.99 12.82
N TYR A 70 -0.56 -5.02 13.12
CA TYR A 70 -1.19 -5.87 12.11
C TYR A 70 -2.09 -5.07 11.17
N ARG A 71 -2.93 -4.16 11.70
CA ARG A 71 -3.80 -3.29 10.90
C ARG A 71 -2.99 -2.43 9.92
N MET A 72 -1.91 -1.82 10.41
CA MET A 72 -1.05 -0.98 9.59
C MET A 72 -0.29 -1.78 8.53
N ASN A 73 0.21 -2.96 8.87
CA ASN A 73 0.87 -3.84 7.91
C ASN A 73 -0.12 -4.25 6.80
N PHE A 74 -1.36 -4.57 7.16
CA PHE A 74 -2.42 -4.88 6.19
C PHE A 74 -2.73 -3.70 5.26
N ILE A 75 -2.86 -2.49 5.80
CA ILE A 75 -3.04 -1.26 4.99
C ILE A 75 -1.86 -1.07 4.03
N ASN A 76 -0.63 -1.32 4.48
CA ASN A 76 0.55 -1.21 3.63
C ASN A 76 0.51 -2.24 2.48
N ALA A 77 0.04 -3.47 2.71
CA ALA A 77 -0.18 -4.45 1.66
C ALA A 77 -1.16 -3.95 0.58
N LEU A 78 -2.22 -3.23 0.97
CA LEU A 78 -3.15 -2.60 0.03
C LEU A 78 -2.46 -1.52 -0.82
N PHE A 79 -1.63 -0.67 -0.21
CA PHE A 79 -0.88 0.35 -0.94
C PHE A 79 0.12 -0.24 -1.92
N VAL A 80 0.82 -1.32 -1.55
CA VAL A 80 1.74 -2.02 -2.45
C VAL A 80 1.00 -2.58 -3.66
N VAL A 81 -0.12 -3.27 -3.45
CA VAL A 81 -0.92 -3.83 -4.56
C VAL A 81 -1.49 -2.72 -5.43
N PHE A 82 -1.96 -1.62 -4.84
CA PHE A 82 -2.44 -0.45 -5.57
C PHE A 82 -1.34 0.15 -6.45
N SER A 83 -0.12 0.30 -5.91
CA SER A 83 1.04 0.77 -6.65
C SER A 83 1.38 -0.15 -7.83
N ILE A 84 1.38 -1.47 -7.63
CA ILE A 84 1.59 -2.47 -8.71
C ILE A 84 0.55 -2.30 -9.82
N VAL A 85 -0.73 -2.13 -9.47
CA VAL A 85 -1.80 -1.91 -10.45
C VAL A 85 -1.54 -0.63 -11.23
N LEU A 86 -1.28 0.50 -10.57
CA LEU A 86 -0.98 1.76 -11.25
C LEU A 86 0.24 1.66 -12.17
N MET A 87 1.32 1.07 -11.69
CA MET A 87 2.56 0.91 -12.46
C MET A 87 2.34 0.01 -13.68
N SER A 88 1.55 -1.05 -13.56
CA SER A 88 1.20 -1.90 -14.70
C SER A 88 0.41 -1.16 -15.78
N ARG A 89 -0.43 -0.19 -15.39
CA ARG A 89 -1.18 0.65 -16.34
C ARG A 89 -0.28 1.66 -17.02
N PHE A 90 0.64 2.26 -16.27
CA PHE A 90 1.62 3.19 -16.81
C PHE A 90 2.57 2.50 -17.79
N ALA A 91 3.10 1.34 -17.44
CA ALA A 91 3.98 0.55 -18.31
C ALA A 91 3.27 0.04 -19.59
N ALA A 92 1.96 -0.19 -19.51
CA ALA A 92 1.15 -0.57 -20.67
C ALA A 92 0.69 0.64 -21.53
N ALA A 93 0.90 1.87 -21.05
CA ALA A 93 0.62 3.07 -21.84
C ALA A 93 1.75 3.29 -22.85
N PRO A 94 1.45 3.64 -24.12
CA PRO A 94 2.46 3.94 -25.12
C PRO A 94 3.08 5.32 -24.85
N LEU A 95 3.88 5.44 -23.79
CA LEU A 95 4.59 6.68 -23.42
C LEU A 95 5.56 7.12 -24.51
N LEU A 96 6.11 6.17 -25.27
CA LEU A 96 6.99 6.41 -26.41
C LEU A 96 6.27 7.19 -27.54
N VAL A 97 4.97 6.98 -27.73
CA VAL A 97 4.19 7.71 -28.75
C VAL A 97 3.92 9.15 -28.32
N TYR A 98 3.72 9.40 -27.02
CA TYR A 98 3.52 10.77 -26.51
C TYR A 98 4.80 11.61 -26.56
N PHE A 99 5.97 11.02 -26.29
CA PHE A 99 7.26 11.70 -26.35
C PHE A 99 7.78 11.95 -27.78
N MET A 100 7.37 11.14 -28.76
CA MET A 100 7.75 11.30 -30.17
C MET A 100 6.86 12.28 -30.94
N LEU A 101 5.72 12.67 -30.37
CA LEU A 101 4.76 13.61 -30.97
C LEU A 101 4.78 15.01 -30.33
N SER A 102 5.74 15.27 -29.44
CA SER A 102 6.03 16.57 -28.81
C SER A 102 7.41 17.06 -29.22
#